data_AF-A0A4P5SJU8-F1
#
_entry.id   AF-A0A4P5SJU8-F1
#
_cell.length_a   1.000
_cell.length_b   1.000
_cell.length_c   1.000
_cell.angle_alpha   90.00
_cell.angle_beta   90.00
_cell.angle_gamma   90.00
#
_symmetry.space_group_name_H-M   'P 1'
#
loop_
_entity.id
_entity.type
_entity.pdbx_description
1 polymer ?
#
loop_
_entity_poly.entity_id
_entity_poly.type
_entity_poly.pdbx_seq_one_letter_code
_entity_poly.pdbx_strand_id
1 'polypeptide(L)'
;MAKKIDLTKFKKPTNSYLQKSSENIAQNEVNSSTVSEKKANNKISKKEKTEKKGRPLTGSEPLNCVVSLNFSESEVQKIKNKAGMVPMTKYLRAILSDAKVI
;
A
#
# COMPACT_ATOMS: atom_id res chain seq x y z
N MET A 1 20.55 -48.76 17.05
CA MET A 1 19.27 -49.22 16.46
C MET A 1 18.65 -48.08 15.67
N ALA A 2 18.50 -48.21 14.35
CA ALA A 2 17.92 -47.16 13.51
C ALA A 2 16.38 -47.17 13.63
N LYS A 3 15.77 -46.05 14.00
CA LYS A 3 14.30 -45.89 14.01
C LYS A 3 13.82 -45.79 12.57
N LYS A 4 13.09 -46.81 12.09
CA LYS A 4 12.43 -46.78 10.78
C LYS A 4 11.20 -45.89 10.86
N ILE A 5 11.13 -44.90 9.96
CA ILE A 5 10.00 -43.98 9.85
C ILE A 5 8.89 -44.69 9.08
N ASP A 6 7.67 -44.67 9.64
CA ASP A 6 6.50 -45.24 9.00
C ASP A 6 5.87 -44.25 8.02
N LEU A 7 6.09 -44.50 6.73
CA LEU A 7 5.64 -43.65 5.63
C LEU A 7 4.15 -43.84 5.29
N THR A 8 3.49 -44.87 5.83
CA THR A 8 2.07 -45.14 5.57
C THR A 8 1.14 -44.10 6.20
N LYS A 9 1.65 -43.32 7.15
CA LYS A 9 0.92 -42.24 7.81
C LYS A 9 0.75 -40.99 6.94
N PHE A 10 1.48 -40.89 5.82
CA PHE A 10 1.41 -39.74 4.94
C PHE A 10 0.44 -40.01 3.79
N LYS A 11 -0.64 -39.21 3.75
CA LYS A 11 -1.63 -39.25 2.66
C LYS A 11 -0.95 -38.84 1.36
N LYS A 12 -1.08 -39.67 0.31
CA LYS A 12 -0.52 -39.38 -1.02
C LYS A 12 -1.03 -38.01 -1.52
N PRO A 13 -0.18 -37.21 -2.18
CA PRO A 13 -0.62 -35.93 -2.72
C PRO A 13 -1.76 -36.16 -3.73
N THR A 14 -2.88 -35.48 -3.54
CA THR A 14 -4.01 -35.51 -4.48
C THR A 14 -3.83 -34.41 -5.53
N ASN A 15 -4.14 -34.72 -6.79
CA ASN A 15 -4.03 -33.79 -7.93
C ASN A 15 -4.88 -32.51 -7.82
N SER A 16 -5.70 -32.39 -6.77
CA SER A 16 -6.55 -31.23 -6.48
C SER A 16 -5.78 -29.96 -6.10
N TYR A 17 -4.45 -30.02 -5.92
CA TYR A 17 -3.65 -28.85 -5.53
C TYR A 17 -3.45 -27.86 -6.69
N LEU A 18 -3.46 -28.34 -7.95
CA LEU A 18 -3.19 -27.51 -9.13
C LEU A 18 -4.43 -26.82 -9.73
N GLN A 19 -5.65 -27.26 -9.39
CA GLN A 19 -6.86 -26.74 -10.02
C GLN A 19 -7.38 -25.43 -9.42
N LYS A 20 -6.89 -25.01 -8.25
CA LYS A 20 -7.44 -23.84 -7.54
C LYS A 20 -6.88 -22.49 -8.02
N SER A 21 -5.82 -22.47 -8.83
CA SER A 21 -5.19 -21.23 -9.30
C SER A 21 -5.73 -20.70 -10.62
N SER A 22 -6.43 -21.52 -11.43
CA SER A 22 -6.91 -21.10 -12.75
C SER A 22 -8.26 -20.37 -12.73
N GLU A 23 -9.08 -20.54 -11.69
CA GLU A 23 -10.41 -19.91 -11.62
C GLU A 23 -10.38 -18.43 -11.19
N ASN A 24 -9.33 -17.99 -10.48
CA ASN A 24 -9.26 -16.62 -9.94
C ASN A 24 -8.64 -15.57 -10.90
N ILE A 25 -8.11 -15.98 -12.04
CA ILE A 25 -7.42 -15.05 -12.97
C ILE A 25 -8.41 -14.44 -13.99
N ALA A 26 -9.52 -15.13 -14.31
CA ALA A 26 -10.42 -14.76 -15.40
C ALA A 26 -11.41 -13.62 -15.10
N GLN A 27 -11.45 -13.06 -13.89
CA GLN A 27 -12.47 -12.06 -13.50
C GLN A 27 -11.95 -10.64 -13.21
N ASN A 28 -10.64 -10.38 -13.30
CA ASN A 28 -10.06 -9.08 -12.89
C ASN A 28 -9.60 -8.17 -14.04
N GLU A 29 -9.80 -8.52 -15.31
CA GLU A 29 -9.33 -7.69 -16.45
C GLU A 29 -10.39 -6.77 -17.08
N VAL A 30 -11.64 -6.77 -16.59
CA VAL A 30 -12.69 -5.88 -17.12
C VAL A 30 -13.22 -5.03 -15.97
N ASN A 31 -12.60 -3.87 -15.75
CA ASN A 31 -13.22 -2.62 -15.26
C ASN A 31 -12.16 -1.54 -14.97
N SER A 32 -11.26 -1.30 -15.93
CA SER A 32 -10.55 -0.04 -16.02
C SER A 32 -11.33 0.88 -16.96
N SER A 33 -12.09 1.83 -16.42
CA SER A 33 -12.47 3.14 -17.01
C SER A 33 -13.82 3.62 -16.46
N THR A 34 -13.83 4.64 -15.59
CA THR A 34 -14.66 5.86 -15.72
C THR A 34 -14.50 6.73 -14.47
N VAL A 35 -14.16 8.00 -14.71
CA VAL A 35 -14.09 9.10 -13.75
C VAL A 35 -15.52 9.51 -13.36
N SER A 36 -15.75 9.78 -12.07
CA SER A 36 -16.94 10.52 -11.60
C SER A 36 -16.71 11.05 -10.17
N GLU A 37 -16.49 12.35 -10.07
CA GLU A 37 -16.48 13.12 -8.83
C GLU A 37 -17.87 13.08 -8.17
N LYS A 38 -17.97 12.71 -6.88
CA LYS A 38 -18.94 13.31 -5.96
C LYS A 38 -18.41 13.35 -4.52
N LYS A 39 -18.36 14.56 -3.97
CA LYS A 39 -18.31 14.86 -2.53
C LYS A 39 -19.33 14.01 -1.77
N ALA A 40 -18.88 13.35 -0.71
CA ALA A 40 -19.74 13.01 0.42
C ALA A 40 -18.91 13.05 1.71
N ASN A 41 -19.16 14.09 2.50
CA ASN A 41 -18.87 14.09 3.92
C ASN A 41 -19.45 12.81 4.53
N ASN A 42 -18.60 11.91 5.02
CA ASN A 42 -19.08 10.79 5.82
C ASN A 42 -18.24 10.67 7.09
N LYS A 43 -18.89 11.04 8.18
CA LYS A 43 -18.54 10.82 9.58
C LYS A 43 -17.98 9.40 9.72
N ILE A 44 -16.67 9.28 9.92
CA ILE A 44 -16.00 7.99 10.10
C ILE A 44 -16.45 7.43 11.44
N SER A 45 -17.52 6.63 11.42
CA SER A 45 -17.74 5.64 12.47
C SER A 45 -16.54 4.70 12.42
N LYS A 46 -15.71 4.74 13.46
CA LYS A 46 -14.64 3.76 13.67
C LYS A 46 -15.31 2.42 13.92
N LYS A 47 -15.60 1.67 12.85
CA LYS A 47 -15.71 0.21 12.97
C LYS A 47 -14.30 -0.27 13.24
N GLU A 48 -14.01 -0.57 14.49
CA GLU A 48 -12.86 -1.39 14.87
C GLU A 48 -12.98 -2.69 14.09
N LYS A 49 -12.24 -2.78 12.98
CA LYS A 49 -12.11 -4.01 12.23
C LYS A 49 -11.30 -4.93 13.13
N THR A 50 -11.93 -5.95 13.68
CA THR A 50 -11.23 -7.08 14.29
C THR A 50 -10.21 -7.61 13.30
N GLU A 51 -8.95 -7.29 13.53
CA GLU A 51 -7.86 -7.67 12.64
C GLU A 51 -7.76 -9.20 12.62
N LYS A 52 -7.72 -9.77 11.42
CA LYS A 52 -7.49 -11.20 11.26
C LYS A 52 -6.09 -11.51 11.83
N LYS A 53 -5.98 -12.55 12.66
CA LYS A 53 -4.70 -13.07 13.20
C LYS A 53 -3.83 -13.66 12.07
N GLY A 54 -3.30 -12.81 11.20
CA GLY A 54 -2.32 -13.13 10.16
C GLY A 54 -0.89 -12.89 10.65
N ARG A 55 0.10 -13.09 9.77
CA ARG A 55 1.48 -12.71 10.06
C ARG A 55 1.53 -11.22 10.46
N PRO A 56 2.31 -10.83 11.47
CA PRO A 56 2.55 -9.42 11.72
C PRO A 56 3.07 -8.81 10.42
N LEU A 57 2.40 -7.75 9.94
CA LEU A 57 2.99 -6.92 8.89
C LEU A 57 4.35 -6.50 9.44
N THR A 58 5.42 -6.81 8.70
CA THR A 58 6.78 -6.42 9.09
C THR A 58 6.76 -4.91 9.27
N GLY A 59 6.69 -4.50 10.53
CA GLY A 59 6.57 -3.11 10.94
C GLY A 59 7.85 -2.39 10.61
N SER A 60 7.92 -1.88 9.40
CA SER A 60 8.75 -0.76 9.01
C SER A 60 8.00 0.05 7.96
N GLU A 61 6.68 0.17 8.08
CA GLU A 61 6.00 1.21 7.32
C GLU A 61 6.67 2.52 7.73
N PRO A 62 7.34 3.25 6.81
CA PRO A 62 7.66 4.62 7.13
C PRO A 62 6.30 5.25 7.33
N LEU A 63 5.97 5.57 8.59
CA LEU A 63 4.75 6.28 8.91
C LEU A 63 4.74 7.45 7.93
N ASN A 64 3.84 7.41 6.95
CA ASN A 64 3.61 8.49 6.01
C ASN A 64 3.12 9.65 6.87
N CYS A 65 4.06 10.34 7.50
CA CYS A 65 3.79 11.42 8.40
C CYS A 65 3.20 12.50 7.51
N VAL A 66 1.91 12.77 7.70
CA VAL A 66 1.22 13.79 6.94
C VAL A 66 1.75 15.12 7.44
N VAL A 67 2.67 15.71 6.70
CA VAL A 67 3.20 17.04 6.96
C VAL A 67 2.39 18.05 6.16
N SER A 68 1.72 18.95 6.86
CA SER A 68 1.02 20.09 6.26
C SER A 68 1.91 21.32 6.31
N LEU A 69 2.20 21.90 5.15
CA LEU A 69 3.00 23.13 5.01
C LEU A 69 2.10 24.25 4.50
N ASN A 70 2.11 25.38 5.21
CA ASN A 70 1.37 26.58 4.83
C ASN A 70 2.34 27.61 4.24
N PHE A 71 2.00 28.14 3.06
CA PHE A 71 2.78 29.16 2.36
C PHE A 71 1.87 30.32 1.97
N SER A 72 2.39 31.54 2.01
CA SER A 72 1.76 32.69 1.38
C SER A 72 1.86 32.59 -0.16
N GLU A 73 0.99 33.30 -0.87
CA GLU A 73 0.99 33.31 -2.34
C GLU A 73 2.36 33.74 -2.93
N SER A 74 2.99 34.73 -2.28
CA SER A 74 4.29 35.24 -2.68
C SER A 74 5.40 34.18 -2.55
N GLU A 75 5.33 33.33 -1.53
CA GLU A 75 6.28 32.24 -1.32
C GLU A 75 6.04 31.11 -2.31
N VAL A 76 4.77 30.79 -2.61
CA VAL A 76 4.43 29.78 -3.61
C VAL A 76 5.00 30.15 -4.97
N GLN A 77 4.90 31.43 -5.38
CA GLN A 77 5.50 31.89 -6.63
C GLN A 77 7.03 31.75 -6.63
N LYS A 78 7.70 32.14 -5.54
CA LYS A 78 9.16 31.97 -5.39
C LYS A 78 9.58 30.50 -5.46
N ILE A 79 8.83 29.59 -4.83
CA ILE A 79 9.12 28.16 -4.84
C ILE A 79 8.91 27.59 -6.24
N LYS A 80 7.82 27.95 -6.94
CA LYS A 80 7.58 27.54 -8.33
C LYS A 80 8.71 27.99 -9.25
N ASN A 81 9.16 29.24 -9.13
CA ASN A 81 10.26 29.76 -9.94
C ASN A 81 11.58 29.00 -9.69
N LYS A 82 11.85 28.61 -8.44
CA LYS A 82 13.03 27.80 -8.09
C LYS A 82 12.91 26.33 -8.52
N ALA A 83 11.72 25.75 -8.44
CA ALA A 83 11.47 24.37 -8.85
C ALA A 83 11.51 24.19 -10.37
N GLY A 84 11.23 25.26 -11.13
CA GLY A 84 11.21 25.25 -12.59
C GLY A 84 10.13 24.29 -13.10
N MET A 85 10.54 23.26 -13.85
CA MET A 85 9.63 22.24 -14.40
C MET A 85 9.31 21.10 -13.41
N VAL A 86 10.00 21.04 -12.26
CA VAL A 86 9.82 19.96 -11.29
C VAL A 86 8.53 20.19 -10.48
N PRO A 87 7.71 19.15 -10.26
CA PRO A 87 6.55 19.26 -9.38
C PRO A 87 6.94 19.76 -7.99
N MET A 88 6.21 20.75 -7.50
CA MET A 88 6.51 21.44 -6.24
C MET A 88 6.60 20.48 -5.03
N THR A 89 5.77 19.44 -4.99
CA THR A 89 5.81 18.41 -3.94
C THR A 89 7.11 17.62 -3.93
N LYS A 90 7.60 17.23 -5.12
CA LYS A 90 8.87 16.50 -5.27
C LYS A 90 10.06 17.38 -4.89
N TYR A 91 10.03 18.64 -5.32
CA TYR A 91 11.03 19.64 -4.97
C TYR A 91 11.12 19.88 -3.46
N LEU A 92 9.98 20.11 -2.80
CA LEU A 92 9.92 20.30 -1.34
C LEU A 92 10.38 19.05 -0.59
N ARG A 93 9.98 17.86 -1.05
CA ARG A 93 10.39 16.60 -0.41
C ARG A 93 11.89 16.38 -0.48
N ALA A 94 12.53 16.71 -1.61
CA ALA A 94 13.98 16.63 -1.74
C ALA A 94 14.68 17.56 -0.73
N ILE A 95 14.24 18.82 -0.65
CA ILE A 95 14.80 19.79 0.31
C ILE A 95 14.66 19.32 1.76
N LEU A 96 13.47 18.83 2.13
CA LEU A 96 13.22 18.37 3.50
C LEU A 96 14.01 17.10 3.85
N SER A 97 14.21 16.20 2.87
CA SER A 97 15.06 15.02 3.01
C SER A 97 16.53 15.39 3.17
N ASP A 98 17.03 16.34 2.37
CA ASP A 98 18.42 16.83 2.46
C ASP A 98 18.67 17.53 3.80
N ALA A 99 17.67 18.25 4.30
CA ALA A 99 17.69 18.89 5.61
C ALA A 99 17.49 17.91 6.79
N LYS A 100 17.28 16.61 6.53
CA LYS A 100 17.00 15.56 7.53
C LYS A 100 15.80 15.87 8.44
N VAL A 101 14.80 16.55 7.90
CA VAL A 101 13.53 16.82 8.60
C VAL A 101 12.58 15.63 8.46
N ILE A 102 12.68 14.91 7.34
CA ILE A 102 11.93 13.69 7.00
C ILE A 102 12.86 12.60 6.47
#